data_AF-A0A847RRH4-F1
#
_entry.id   AF-A0A847RRH4-F1
#
_cell.length_a   1.000
_cell.length_b   1.000
_cell.length_c   1.000
_cell.angle_alpha   90.00
_cell.angle_beta   90.00
_cell.angle_gamma   90.00
#
_symmetry.space_group_name_H-M   'P 1'
#
loop_
_entity.id
_entity.type
_entity.pdbx_description
1 polymer ?
#
loop_
_entity_poly.entity_id
_entity_poly.type
_entity_poly.pdbx_seq_one_letter_code
_entity_poly.pdbx_strand_id
1 'polypeptide(L)'
;MRKQFLMITLAGCAIASSCEKKDTAGNPDHPSNAKTTRISFTVTDVVTGFAVPDAAITVKAPDGKESRLTAGKNGEVSFPATNGKFTFVISGQGYNQLETYFSAGEDSVIRAQVHLDPQVNTAAARNTENANTVTISGYLSDATAHAPLADVALDLGGHTARTDSRGYFSTTFPVEAPAADLSVKPATITLSAARPGYVTHVLKNFYLIPGAYTFKIALRDAGAQAAQADGRTGNEEVEYLSQGMLDRTAGDAQQREALAVAAERSMAANGKAAAALSLPASIRVGLNCSCLTCSSVQVMSLESYTGTGLDNEWISSWKAASLQAGAVAYRSYGAWHVLHPIKSNYDISSTTCSQVWGSQTASSCINAASATAGVYLSQNGAIFRSEYSAENNNAGCGDGYSGTGSSWPCISDARCAGRATSGHGRGMCQWGSSFWASDKDYRWILNHYYNPGGVVVQ
;
A
#
# COMPACT_ATOMS: atom_id res chain seq x y z
N MET A 1 30.16 -90.82 17.18
CA MET A 1 30.57 -91.23 15.81
C MET A 1 29.78 -90.41 14.79
N ARG A 2 30.49 -89.86 13.79
CA ARG A 2 30.02 -89.30 12.51
C ARG A 2 29.26 -87.97 12.56
N LYS A 3 29.52 -86.98 11.69
CA LYS A 3 30.58 -86.74 10.69
C LYS A 3 30.43 -85.26 10.29
N GLN A 4 31.55 -84.56 10.11
CA GLN A 4 31.63 -83.28 9.41
C GLN A 4 31.05 -83.37 8.00
N PHE A 5 30.43 -82.29 7.53
CA PHE A 5 30.48 -81.91 6.12
C PHE A 5 30.75 -80.40 6.00
N LEU A 6 31.84 -80.12 5.33
CA LEU A 6 32.36 -78.82 4.92
C LEU A 6 31.66 -78.44 3.60
N MET A 7 31.12 -77.23 3.50
CA MET A 7 30.82 -76.62 2.19
C MET A 7 31.46 -75.24 2.11
N ILE A 8 32.39 -75.14 1.17
CA ILE A 8 33.09 -73.95 0.72
C ILE A 8 32.13 -73.11 -0.12
N THR A 9 32.09 -71.79 0.06
CA THR A 9 31.51 -70.89 -0.94
C THR A 9 32.38 -69.65 -1.09
N LEU A 10 32.64 -69.32 -2.35
CA LEU A 10 33.61 -68.36 -2.85
C LEU A 10 33.30 -66.90 -2.45
N ALA A 11 34.39 -66.13 -2.37
CA ALA A 11 34.41 -64.67 -2.34
C ALA A 11 33.70 -64.07 -3.56
N GLY A 12 32.82 -63.10 -3.30
CA GLY A 12 32.22 -62.21 -4.31
C GLY A 12 32.24 -60.79 -3.79
N CYS A 13 33.13 -59.97 -4.34
CA CYS A 13 33.20 -58.52 -4.15
C CYS A 13 31.98 -57.88 -4.84
N ALA A 14 31.19 -57.08 -4.12
CA ALA A 14 30.19 -56.20 -4.72
C ALA A 14 30.32 -54.82 -4.07
N ILE A 15 31.07 -53.95 -4.74
CA ILE A 15 31.16 -52.52 -4.48
C ILE A 15 29.78 -51.92 -4.78
N ALA A 16 29.18 -51.28 -3.79
CA ALA A 16 27.97 -50.48 -3.98
C ALA A 16 28.31 -49.27 -4.86
N SER A 17 27.97 -49.35 -6.15
CA SER A 17 28.06 -48.21 -7.07
C SER A 17 26.84 -47.31 -6.86
N SER A 18 27.06 -46.17 -6.21
CA SER A 18 26.16 -45.02 -6.25
C SER A 18 26.01 -44.54 -7.70
N CYS A 19 24.79 -44.53 -8.24
CA CYS A 19 24.49 -43.86 -9.50
C CYS A 19 24.27 -42.35 -9.22
N GLU A 20 25.35 -41.58 -9.18
CA GLU A 20 25.27 -40.12 -9.33
C GLU A 20 25.08 -39.78 -10.82
N LYS A 21 24.05 -38.98 -11.13
CA LYS A 21 23.90 -38.39 -12.47
C LYS A 21 25.08 -37.44 -12.70
N LYS A 22 25.77 -37.63 -13.82
CA LYS A 22 26.86 -36.76 -14.29
C LYS A 22 26.36 -35.96 -15.49
N ASP A 23 26.85 -34.74 -15.62
CA ASP A 23 26.59 -33.90 -16.79
C ASP A 23 27.28 -34.48 -18.05
N THR A 24 27.06 -33.85 -19.21
CA THR A 24 27.64 -34.27 -20.50
C THR A 24 29.17 -34.20 -20.55
N ALA A 25 29.81 -33.68 -19.50
CA ALA A 25 31.27 -33.61 -19.34
C ALA A 25 31.80 -34.56 -18.24
N GLY A 26 30.94 -35.36 -17.59
CA GLY A 26 31.36 -36.38 -16.61
C GLY A 26 31.68 -35.84 -15.22
N ASN A 27 31.32 -34.59 -14.91
CA ASN A 27 31.44 -34.04 -13.57
C ASN A 27 30.25 -34.47 -12.68
N PRO A 28 30.45 -34.62 -11.35
CA PRO A 28 29.33 -34.74 -10.43
C PRO A 28 28.43 -33.52 -10.61
N ASP A 29 27.14 -33.73 -10.86
CA ASP A 29 26.14 -32.67 -10.97
C ASP A 29 25.95 -32.07 -9.56
N HIS A 30 26.86 -31.17 -9.16
CA HIS A 30 26.66 -30.35 -7.99
C HIS A 30 25.37 -29.56 -8.22
N PRO A 31 24.36 -29.63 -7.33
CA PRO A 31 23.18 -28.79 -7.44
C PRO A 31 23.65 -27.34 -7.34
N SER A 32 23.85 -26.71 -8.49
CA SER A 32 24.42 -25.38 -8.60
C SER A 32 23.40 -24.39 -8.04
N ASN A 33 23.73 -23.82 -6.88
CA ASN A 33 23.26 -22.56 -6.33
C ASN A 33 21.83 -22.16 -6.73
N ALA A 34 20.81 -22.85 -6.24
CA ALA A 34 19.46 -22.30 -6.25
C ALA A 34 19.48 -21.01 -5.42
N LYS A 35 19.53 -19.86 -6.10
CA LYS A 35 19.56 -18.53 -5.49
C LYS A 35 18.32 -18.42 -4.59
N THR A 36 18.54 -18.51 -3.29
CA THR A 36 17.47 -18.53 -2.29
C THR A 36 17.09 -17.09 -1.98
N THR A 37 15.82 -16.76 -2.12
CA THR A 37 15.25 -15.49 -1.68
C THR A 37 14.88 -15.60 -0.21
N ARG A 38 15.35 -14.68 0.62
CA ARG A 38 14.87 -14.56 2.01
C ARG A 38 13.67 -13.63 2.06
N ILE A 39 12.48 -14.17 2.32
CA ILE A 39 11.27 -13.39 2.52
C ILE A 39 11.16 -13.07 4.01
N SER A 40 11.28 -11.81 4.37
CA SER A 40 11.22 -11.34 5.76
C SER A 40 9.90 -10.63 5.98
N PHE A 41 9.13 -11.10 6.95
CA PHE A 41 7.84 -10.57 7.32
C PHE A 41 7.93 -9.80 8.63
N THR A 42 7.17 -8.72 8.71
CA THR A 42 6.83 -8.02 9.96
C THR A 42 5.32 -7.91 10.03
N VAL A 43 4.68 -8.66 10.94
CA VAL A 43 3.21 -8.70 11.07
C VAL A 43 2.77 -7.70 12.15
N THR A 44 1.93 -6.74 11.75
CA THR A 44 1.50 -5.62 12.59
C THR A 44 0.01 -5.33 12.46
N ASP A 45 -0.55 -4.65 13.45
CA ASP A 45 -1.91 -4.11 13.41
C ASP A 45 -1.97 -2.90 12.47
N VAL A 46 -2.97 -2.88 11.57
CA VAL A 46 -3.09 -1.84 10.55
C VAL A 46 -3.30 -0.43 11.11
N VAL A 47 -3.89 -0.31 12.31
CA VAL A 47 -4.29 0.96 12.92
C VAL A 47 -3.18 1.54 13.79
N THR A 48 -2.51 0.70 14.57
CA THR A 48 -1.50 1.11 15.55
C THR A 48 -0.07 0.94 15.05
N GLY A 49 0.16 0.04 14.08
CA GLY A 49 1.49 -0.35 13.64
C GLY A 49 2.25 -1.21 14.66
N PHE A 50 1.59 -1.69 15.72
CA PHE A 50 2.21 -2.55 16.73
C PHE A 50 2.28 -4.00 16.26
N ALA A 51 3.23 -4.77 16.81
CA ALA A 51 3.35 -6.20 16.50
C ALA A 51 2.05 -6.96 16.76
N VAL A 52 1.73 -7.89 15.86
CA VAL A 52 0.82 -8.99 16.15
C VAL A 52 1.67 -10.19 16.55
N PRO A 53 1.91 -10.40 17.86
CA PRO A 53 2.75 -11.51 18.32
C PRO A 53 2.09 -12.84 17.98
N ASP A 54 2.93 -13.85 17.79
CA ASP A 54 2.49 -15.24 17.58
C ASP A 54 1.56 -15.44 16.37
N ALA A 55 1.52 -14.48 15.43
CA ALA A 55 0.79 -14.62 14.19
C ALA A 55 1.22 -15.90 13.47
N ALA A 56 0.26 -16.68 13.01
CA ALA A 56 0.49 -17.93 12.28
C ALA A 56 0.57 -17.64 10.78
N ILE A 57 1.65 -18.09 10.14
CA ILE A 57 1.87 -17.98 8.71
C ILE A 57 1.86 -19.40 8.12
N THR A 58 0.88 -19.69 7.27
CA THR A 58 0.88 -20.90 6.43
C THR A 58 1.42 -20.53 5.05
N VAL A 59 2.45 -21.25 4.61
CA VAL A 59 3.12 -21.05 3.33
C VAL A 59 2.82 -22.24 2.43
N LYS A 60 2.36 -21.99 1.21
CA LYS A 60 2.23 -23.02 0.17
C LYS A 60 3.24 -22.76 -0.94
N ALA A 61 4.13 -23.72 -1.13
CA ALA A 61 5.18 -23.68 -2.15
C ALA A 61 4.63 -24.01 -3.55
N PRO A 62 5.39 -23.71 -4.63
CA PRO A 62 4.98 -24.00 -6.01
C PRO A 62 4.67 -25.48 -6.28
N ASP A 63 5.32 -26.39 -5.57
CA ASP A 63 5.10 -27.84 -5.64
C ASP A 63 3.88 -28.31 -4.82
N GLY A 64 3.18 -27.37 -4.17
CA GLY A 64 2.02 -27.62 -3.31
C GLY A 64 2.37 -27.99 -1.87
N LYS A 65 3.67 -28.10 -1.51
CA LYS A 65 4.08 -28.40 -0.14
C LYS A 65 3.74 -27.24 0.79
N GLU A 66 3.19 -27.58 1.95
CA GLU A 66 2.87 -26.60 2.98
C GLU A 66 3.95 -26.52 4.07
N SER A 67 4.14 -25.32 4.60
CA SER A 67 4.98 -25.04 5.77
C SER A 67 4.23 -24.12 6.71
N ARG A 68 4.51 -24.20 8.01
CA ARG A 68 3.93 -23.30 9.02
C ARG A 68 5.04 -22.59 9.78
N LEU A 69 4.83 -21.32 10.02
CA LEU A 69 5.71 -20.45 10.78
C LEU A 69 4.87 -19.69 11.81
N THR A 70 5.54 -19.19 12.84
CA THR A 70 4.94 -18.35 13.87
C THR A 70 5.80 -17.11 14.01
N ALA A 71 5.17 -15.93 13.96
CA ALA A 71 5.83 -14.67 14.18
C ALA A 71 6.35 -14.57 15.62
N GLY A 72 7.52 -13.94 15.79
CA GLY A 72 8.05 -13.63 17.11
C GLY A 72 7.19 -12.61 17.86
N LYS A 73 7.58 -12.29 19.10
CA LYS A 73 6.90 -11.26 19.91
C LYS A 73 6.90 -9.87 19.26
N ASN A 74 7.91 -9.59 18.43
CA ASN A 74 8.02 -8.37 17.64
C ASN A 74 7.31 -8.47 16.28
N GLY A 75 6.50 -9.51 16.04
CA GLY A 75 5.80 -9.73 14.78
C GLY A 75 6.69 -10.21 13.63
N GLU A 76 7.99 -10.43 13.86
CA GLU A 76 8.92 -10.78 12.78
C GLU A 76 9.01 -12.29 12.54
N VAL A 77 9.15 -12.67 11.27
CA VAL A 77 9.47 -14.04 10.86
C VAL A 77 10.14 -14.02 9.48
N SER A 78 10.99 -15.01 9.19
CA SER A 78 11.61 -15.15 7.87
C SER A 78 11.39 -16.52 7.27
N PHE A 79 11.23 -16.56 5.95
CA PHE A 79 11.06 -17.77 5.18
C PHE A 79 12.09 -17.82 4.03
N PRO A 80 12.95 -18.86 3.97
CA PRO A 80 13.80 -19.09 2.81
C PRO A 80 12.96 -19.70 1.68
N ALA A 81 12.92 -19.03 0.54
CA ALA A 81 12.19 -19.46 -0.64
C ALA A 81 13.16 -19.73 -1.80
N THR A 82 13.03 -20.89 -2.42
CA THR A 82 13.66 -21.21 -3.70
C THR A 82 12.91 -20.53 -4.85
N ASN A 83 13.37 -20.70 -6.10
CA ASN A 83 12.69 -20.09 -7.24
C ASN A 83 11.21 -20.51 -7.35
N GLY A 84 10.31 -19.53 -7.58
CA GLY A 84 8.89 -19.77 -7.83
C GLY A 84 7.93 -18.90 -6.99
N LYS A 85 6.62 -19.08 -7.22
CA LYS A 85 5.54 -18.35 -6.54
C LYS A 85 5.07 -19.09 -5.28
N PHE A 86 5.15 -18.43 -4.13
CA PHE A 86 4.69 -18.93 -2.84
C PHE A 86 3.47 -18.13 -2.40
N THR A 87 2.42 -18.82 -1.93
CA THR A 87 1.26 -18.16 -1.32
C THR A 87 1.35 -18.24 0.19
N PHE A 88 0.90 -17.18 0.85
CA PHE A 88 0.98 -16.98 2.28
C PHE A 88 -0.40 -16.67 2.82
N VAL A 89 -0.79 -17.40 3.85
CA VAL A 89 -1.97 -17.14 4.67
C VAL A 89 -1.48 -16.72 6.05
N ILE A 90 -1.78 -15.49 6.44
CA ILE A 90 -1.35 -14.89 7.71
C ILE A 90 -2.57 -14.67 8.58
N SER A 91 -2.51 -15.10 9.84
CA SER A 91 -3.60 -14.97 10.81
C SER A 91 -3.05 -14.62 12.19
N GLY A 92 -3.83 -13.87 12.97
CA GLY A 92 -3.52 -13.52 14.35
C GLY A 92 -4.78 -13.54 15.20
N GLN A 93 -4.64 -13.79 16.51
CA GLN A 93 -5.78 -13.80 17.41
C GLN A 93 -6.44 -12.41 17.46
N GLY A 94 -7.74 -12.34 17.16
CA GLY A 94 -8.49 -11.08 17.11
C GLY A 94 -8.33 -10.30 15.81
N TYR A 95 -7.68 -10.88 14.79
CA TYR A 95 -7.48 -10.26 13.47
C TYR A 95 -8.13 -11.07 12.35
N ASN A 96 -8.50 -10.38 11.28
CA ASN A 96 -8.90 -11.02 10.03
C ASN A 96 -7.70 -11.67 9.37
N GLN A 97 -7.91 -12.84 8.79
CA GLN A 97 -6.88 -13.53 8.01
C GLN A 97 -6.60 -12.74 6.73
N LEU A 98 -5.32 -12.66 6.36
CA LEU A 98 -4.87 -12.03 5.12
C LEU A 98 -4.16 -13.08 4.24
N GLU A 99 -4.49 -13.10 2.95
CA GLU A 99 -3.78 -13.92 1.96
C GLU A 99 -2.95 -13.02 1.04
N THR A 100 -1.74 -13.46 0.69
CA THR A 100 -0.87 -12.78 -0.28
C THR A 100 0.07 -13.77 -0.96
N TYR A 101 0.91 -13.29 -1.88
CA TYR A 101 1.94 -14.12 -2.51
C TYR A 101 3.22 -13.33 -2.81
N PHE A 102 4.32 -14.07 -2.92
CA PHE A 102 5.61 -13.55 -3.37
C PHE A 102 6.28 -14.54 -4.34
N SER A 103 6.99 -13.99 -5.32
CA SER A 103 7.79 -14.72 -6.29
C SER A 103 9.26 -14.61 -5.90
N ALA A 104 9.86 -15.75 -5.56
CA ALA A 104 11.27 -15.87 -5.24
C ALA A 104 12.09 -16.23 -6.49
N GLY A 105 13.38 -15.87 -6.48
CA GLY A 105 14.36 -16.14 -7.54
C GLY A 105 15.07 -14.88 -8.06
N GLU A 106 14.34 -13.79 -8.28
CA GLU A 106 14.92 -12.52 -8.76
C GLU A 106 15.66 -11.80 -7.62
N ASP A 107 14.91 -11.49 -6.57
CA ASP A 107 15.39 -10.76 -5.39
C ASP A 107 16.11 -11.71 -4.40
N SER A 108 17.22 -11.26 -3.82
CA SER A 108 17.86 -12.00 -2.72
C SER A 108 17.11 -11.84 -1.40
N VAL A 109 16.41 -10.72 -1.22
CA VAL A 109 15.63 -10.41 -0.01
C VAL A 109 14.34 -9.69 -0.41
N ILE A 110 13.22 -10.15 0.12
CA ILE A 110 11.92 -9.45 0.07
C ILE A 110 11.61 -9.00 1.49
N ARG A 111 11.34 -7.71 1.69
CA ARG A 111 10.95 -7.12 2.99
C ARG A 111 9.47 -6.78 2.96
N ALA A 112 8.66 -7.63 3.59
CA ALA A 112 7.21 -7.51 3.60
C ALA A 112 6.68 -7.11 4.98
N GLN A 113 6.10 -5.91 5.07
CA GLN A 113 5.33 -5.50 6.24
C GLN A 113 3.87 -5.93 6.03
N VAL A 114 3.34 -6.80 6.88
CA VAL A 114 1.97 -7.31 6.76
C VAL A 114 1.10 -6.62 7.82
N HIS A 115 0.15 -5.81 7.37
CA HIS A 115 -0.86 -5.20 8.20
C HIS A 115 -2.10 -6.08 8.27
N LEU A 116 -2.43 -6.56 9.46
CA LEU A 116 -3.67 -7.29 9.73
C LEU A 116 -4.74 -6.35 10.25
N ASP A 117 -5.96 -6.57 9.77
CA ASP A 117 -7.13 -5.82 10.21
C ASP A 117 -7.70 -6.44 11.50
N PRO A 118 -7.90 -5.69 12.58
CA PRO A 118 -8.54 -6.21 13.78
C PRO A 118 -10.01 -6.56 13.49
N GLN A 119 -10.49 -7.68 14.03
CA GLN A 119 -11.90 -8.11 13.91
C GLN A 119 -12.85 -7.15 14.60
N VAL A 120 -12.40 -6.54 15.70
CA VAL A 120 -13.11 -5.48 16.41
C VAL A 120 -12.28 -4.22 16.27
N ASN A 121 -12.77 -3.27 15.47
CA ASN A 121 -12.14 -1.98 15.35
C ASN A 121 -12.45 -1.15 16.61
N THR A 122 -11.51 -1.14 17.56
CA THR A 122 -11.63 -0.41 18.84
C THR A 122 -10.93 0.94 18.82
N ALA A 123 -10.30 1.31 17.70
CA ALA A 123 -9.43 2.48 17.64
C ALA A 123 -10.21 3.78 17.34
N ALA A 124 -10.04 4.72 18.28
CA ALA A 124 -10.48 6.11 18.33
C ALA A 124 -11.99 6.36 18.20
N ALA A 125 -12.58 6.93 19.25
CA ALA A 125 -13.86 7.61 19.18
C ALA A 125 -13.92 8.46 17.91
N ARG A 126 -15.02 8.34 17.16
CA ARG A 126 -15.33 9.17 16.00
C ARG A 126 -15.24 10.63 16.44
N ASN A 127 -14.09 11.26 16.25
CA ASN A 127 -13.91 12.66 16.59
C ASN A 127 -14.86 13.44 15.69
N THR A 128 -15.75 14.21 16.28
CA THR A 128 -16.61 15.14 15.54
C THR A 128 -15.72 16.16 14.85
N GLU A 129 -15.66 16.06 13.53
CA GLU A 129 -14.89 16.98 12.70
C GLU A 129 -15.51 18.38 12.78
N ASN A 130 -14.67 19.37 13.08
CA ASN A 130 -15.04 20.78 13.06
C ASN A 130 -14.23 21.45 11.94
N ALA A 131 -14.92 22.27 11.14
CA ALA A 131 -14.38 22.93 9.96
C ALA A 131 -13.19 23.87 10.24
N ASN A 132 -12.94 24.23 11.50
CA ASN A 132 -11.89 25.17 11.90
C ASN A 132 -10.86 24.57 12.86
N THR A 133 -10.77 23.23 12.94
CA THR A 133 -9.81 22.57 13.82
C THR A 133 -9.12 21.42 13.09
N VAL A 134 -7.87 21.18 13.45
CA VAL A 134 -7.20 19.91 13.18
C VAL A 134 -7.05 19.14 14.48
N THR A 135 -7.33 17.84 14.43
CA THR A 135 -6.96 16.89 15.49
C THR A 135 -5.85 16.01 14.95
N ILE A 136 -4.69 16.03 15.61
CA ILE A 136 -3.57 15.14 15.30
C ILE A 136 -3.45 14.14 16.45
N SER A 137 -3.55 12.86 16.11
CA SER A 137 -3.34 11.75 17.03
C SER A 137 -2.42 10.72 16.39
N GLY A 138 -2.00 9.73 17.17
CA GLY A 138 -1.18 8.67 16.60
C GLY A 138 -0.64 7.70 17.61
N TYR A 139 -0.03 6.65 17.07
CA TYR A 139 0.63 5.59 17.80
C TYR A 139 2.12 5.60 17.47
N LEU A 140 2.95 5.58 18.50
CA LEU A 140 4.39 5.50 18.36
C LEU A 140 4.91 4.17 18.87
N SER A 141 5.77 3.55 18.07
CA SER A 141 6.35 2.25 18.35
C SER A 141 7.87 2.24 18.21
N ASP A 142 8.49 1.22 18.80
CA ASP A 142 9.89 0.90 18.54
C ASP A 142 10.01 0.21 17.17
N ALA A 143 10.92 0.68 16.30
CA ALA A 143 11.05 0.16 14.93
C ALA A 143 11.61 -1.27 14.82
N THR A 144 12.11 -1.86 15.91
CA THR A 144 12.60 -3.26 15.94
C THR A 144 11.68 -4.15 16.77
N ALA A 145 11.26 -3.67 17.94
CA ALA A 145 10.37 -4.44 18.81
C ALA A 145 8.90 -4.34 18.38
N HIS A 146 8.52 -3.32 17.61
CA HIS A 146 7.14 -2.96 17.25
C HIS A 146 6.21 -2.87 18.48
N ALA A 147 6.80 -2.53 19.63
CA ALA A 147 6.11 -2.32 20.89
C ALA A 147 5.78 -0.83 21.08
N PRO A 148 4.70 -0.48 21.80
CA PRO A 148 4.34 0.92 22.05
C PRO A 148 5.45 1.67 22.81
N LEU A 149 5.67 2.93 22.46
CA LEU A 149 6.62 3.82 23.12
C LEU A 149 5.92 4.92 23.91
N ALA A 150 6.01 4.83 25.23
CA ALA A 150 5.59 5.87 26.15
C ALA A 150 6.59 7.04 26.22
N ASP A 151 6.10 8.20 26.64
CA ASP A 151 6.88 9.40 26.90
C ASP A 151 7.67 9.94 25.69
N VAL A 152 7.23 9.66 24.47
CA VAL A 152 7.75 10.33 23.28
C VAL A 152 7.22 11.77 23.27
N ALA A 153 8.09 12.75 23.11
CA ALA A 153 7.70 14.15 22.95
C ALA A 153 7.42 14.44 21.48
N LEU A 154 6.29 15.10 21.20
CA LEU A 154 5.89 15.52 19.86
C LEU A 154 5.92 17.04 19.75
N ASP A 155 6.54 17.56 18.69
CA ASP A 155 6.31 18.93 18.18
C ASP A 155 5.42 18.84 16.94
N LEU A 156 4.34 19.60 16.95
CA LEU A 156 3.24 19.56 16.00
C LEU A 156 3.01 20.94 15.37
N GLY A 157 4.09 21.63 15.00
CA GLY A 157 4.04 22.92 14.33
C GLY A 157 3.69 24.07 15.26
N GLY A 158 4.32 24.11 16.45
CA GLY A 158 4.04 25.11 17.49
C GLY A 158 3.06 24.63 18.58
N HIS A 159 2.52 23.42 18.41
CA HIS A 159 1.79 22.67 19.42
C HIS A 159 2.63 21.49 19.89
N THR A 160 2.37 20.98 21.10
CA THR A 160 3.10 19.83 21.63
C THR A 160 2.15 18.75 22.14
N ALA A 161 2.64 17.51 22.13
CA ALA A 161 1.95 16.38 22.75
C ALA A 161 2.98 15.40 23.33
N ARG A 162 2.50 14.42 24.10
CA ARG A 162 3.33 13.33 24.63
C ARG A 162 2.54 12.03 24.57
N THR A 163 3.20 10.93 24.25
CA THR A 163 2.57 9.61 24.25
C THR A 163 2.33 9.08 25.66
N ASP A 164 1.17 8.46 25.86
CA ASP A 164 0.84 7.72 27.08
C ASP A 164 1.52 6.34 27.11
N SER A 165 1.22 5.54 28.14
CA SER A 165 1.78 4.19 28.30
C SER A 165 1.41 3.20 27.19
N ARG A 166 0.42 3.53 26.35
CA ARG A 166 -0.01 2.74 25.18
C ARG A 166 0.67 3.21 23.90
N GLY A 167 1.61 4.17 24.00
CA GLY A 167 2.24 4.80 22.84
C GLY A 167 1.32 5.75 22.09
N TYR A 168 0.17 6.13 22.68
CA TYR A 168 -0.84 6.95 22.01
C TYR A 168 -0.75 8.42 22.43
N PHE A 169 -0.98 9.33 21.49
CA PHE A 169 -1.18 10.75 21.79
C PHE A 169 -2.37 11.31 21.01
N SER A 170 -2.92 12.44 21.47
CA SER A 170 -3.90 13.22 20.74
C SER A 170 -3.81 14.69 21.15
N THR A 171 -3.88 15.58 20.17
CA THR A 171 -4.01 17.03 20.37
C THR A 171 -4.97 17.61 19.34
N THR A 172 -5.67 18.68 19.72
CA THR A 172 -6.56 19.42 18.84
C THR A 172 -6.25 20.90 18.95
N PHE A 173 -6.13 21.58 17.81
CA PHE A 173 -5.86 23.01 17.78
C PHE A 173 -6.58 23.68 16.60
N PRO A 174 -6.88 25.00 16.72
CA PRO A 174 -7.54 25.74 15.66
C PRO A 174 -6.64 25.88 14.44
N VAL A 175 -7.26 25.89 13.26
CA VAL A 175 -6.58 26.16 11.99
C VAL A 175 -7.41 27.15 11.19
N GLU A 176 -6.75 27.94 10.35
CA GLU A 176 -7.46 28.84 9.44
C GLU A 176 -8.25 28.03 8.42
N ALA A 177 -9.40 28.58 8.00
CA ALA A 177 -10.17 27.99 6.93
C ALA A 177 -9.31 27.97 5.64
N PRO A 178 -9.38 26.89 4.83
CA PRO A 178 -8.69 26.85 3.55
C PRO A 178 -9.03 28.06 2.67
N ALA A 179 -8.06 28.52 1.89
CA ALA A 179 -8.27 29.61 0.94
C ALA A 179 -9.41 29.28 -0.04
N ALA A 180 -10.22 30.28 -0.36
CA ALA A 180 -11.27 30.14 -1.38
C ALA A 180 -10.67 29.93 -2.80
N ASP A 181 -9.46 30.46 -3.01
CA ASP A 181 -8.68 30.22 -4.23
C ASP A 181 -8.00 28.85 -4.16
N LEU A 182 -8.53 27.93 -4.96
CA LEU A 182 -8.08 26.53 -5.02
C LEU A 182 -6.76 26.35 -5.77
N SER A 183 -6.23 27.42 -6.39
CA SER A 183 -4.87 27.43 -6.94
C SER A 183 -3.79 27.60 -5.87
N VAL A 184 -4.18 28.06 -4.68
CA VAL A 184 -3.28 28.22 -3.53
C VAL A 184 -3.25 26.93 -2.73
N LYS A 185 -2.06 26.33 -2.61
CA LYS A 185 -1.86 25.15 -1.76
C LYS A 185 -2.12 25.51 -0.29
N PRO A 186 -2.73 24.62 0.51
CA PRO A 186 -2.82 24.80 1.95
C PRO A 186 -1.43 24.96 2.58
N ALA A 187 -1.37 25.67 3.71
CA ALA A 187 -0.13 25.77 4.48
C ALA A 187 0.36 24.39 4.93
N THR A 188 1.67 24.23 5.05
CA THR A 188 2.26 23.00 5.58
C THR A 188 2.95 23.27 6.91
N ILE A 189 2.98 22.26 7.77
CA ILE A 189 3.77 22.24 9.00
C ILE A 189 4.74 21.05 9.00
N THR A 190 5.75 21.12 9.86
CA THR A 190 6.65 20.00 10.17
C THR A 190 6.25 19.43 11.52
N LEU A 191 6.19 18.11 11.61
CA LEU A 191 5.99 17.38 12.85
C LEU A 191 7.29 16.68 13.23
N SER A 192 7.57 16.51 14.52
CA SER A 192 8.68 15.68 14.96
C SER A 192 8.35 14.88 16.22
N ALA A 193 8.99 13.72 16.35
CA ALA A 193 8.86 12.81 17.46
C ALA A 193 10.24 12.47 18.03
N ALA A 194 10.46 12.81 19.30
CA ALA A 194 11.75 12.67 19.96
C ALA A 194 11.64 11.95 21.31
N ARG A 195 12.53 10.99 21.55
CA ARG A 195 12.66 10.27 22.82
C ARG A 195 14.14 9.95 23.08
N PRO A 196 14.67 10.18 24.29
CA PRO A 196 16.05 9.80 24.61
C PRO A 196 16.32 8.32 24.30
N GLY A 197 17.46 8.04 23.67
CA GLY A 197 17.83 6.70 23.18
C GLY A 197 17.34 6.37 21.77
N TYR A 198 16.53 7.24 21.15
CA TYR A 198 15.99 7.06 19.80
C TYR A 198 16.45 8.17 18.86
N VAL A 199 16.47 7.86 17.58
CA VAL A 199 16.66 8.82 16.49
C VAL A 199 15.37 9.65 16.38
N THR A 200 15.51 10.96 16.20
CA THR A 200 14.34 11.83 16.07
C THR A 200 13.68 11.58 14.72
N HIS A 201 12.38 11.34 14.70
CA HIS A 201 11.64 11.18 13.45
C HIS A 201 10.97 12.51 13.09
N VAL A 202 11.12 12.94 11.83
CA VAL A 202 10.66 14.25 11.34
C VAL A 202 9.78 14.05 10.12
N LEU A 203 8.52 14.50 10.20
CA LEU A 203 7.56 14.47 9.10
C LEU A 203 7.45 15.88 8.53
N LYS A 204 7.89 16.07 7.29
CA LYS A 204 7.79 17.34 6.57
C LYS A 204 6.56 17.37 5.66
N ASN A 205 6.13 18.59 5.33
CA ASN A 205 5.06 18.86 4.37
C ASN A 205 3.68 18.32 4.79
N PHE A 206 3.37 18.28 6.08
CA PHE A 206 2.01 17.97 6.50
C PHE A 206 1.08 19.15 6.16
N TYR A 207 0.18 18.97 5.19
CA TYR A 207 -0.82 19.98 4.84
C TYR A 207 -1.82 20.18 5.98
N LEU A 208 -1.92 21.42 6.45
CA LEU A 208 -2.79 21.81 7.55
C LEU A 208 -4.23 22.01 7.07
N ILE A 209 -4.91 20.90 6.80
CA ILE A 209 -6.30 20.86 6.38
C ILE A 209 -7.18 20.52 7.60
N PRO A 210 -8.34 21.17 7.82
CA PRO A 210 -9.24 20.82 8.91
C PRO A 210 -9.69 19.35 8.84
N GLY A 211 -9.68 18.66 9.98
CA GLY A 211 -10.02 17.24 10.06
C GLY A 211 -9.34 16.52 11.20
N ALA A 212 -9.56 15.21 11.30
CA ALA A 212 -8.94 14.35 12.30
C ALA A 212 -7.99 13.35 11.65
N TYR A 213 -6.71 13.43 11.99
CA TYR A 213 -5.63 12.64 11.44
C TYR A 213 -5.02 11.70 12.48
N THR A 214 -4.64 10.50 12.02
CA THR A 214 -3.93 9.51 12.83
C THR A 214 -2.62 9.14 12.13
N PHE A 215 -1.51 9.23 12.87
CA PHE A 215 -0.16 8.86 12.41
C PHE A 215 0.30 7.54 13.04
N LYS A 216 1.02 6.73 12.27
CA LYS A 216 1.78 5.57 12.75
C LYS A 216 3.26 5.84 12.57
N ILE A 217 4.00 6.02 13.66
CA ILE A 217 5.43 6.39 13.60
C ILE A 217 6.25 5.37 14.37
N ALA A 218 7.16 4.69 13.68
CA ALA A 218 8.13 3.80 14.32
C ALA A 218 9.45 4.53 14.54
N LEU A 219 9.91 4.64 15.78
CA LEU A 219 11.18 5.27 16.13
C LEU A 219 12.31 4.24 16.13
N ARG A 220 13.40 4.57 15.43
CA ARG A 220 14.61 3.77 15.41
C ARG A 220 15.46 4.03 16.66
N ASP A 221 15.95 2.96 17.27
CA ASP A 221 16.93 3.03 18.36
C ASP A 221 18.25 3.67 17.86
N ALA A 222 18.82 4.58 18.66
CA ALA A 222 20.03 5.31 18.30
C ALA A 222 21.31 4.46 18.42
N GLY A 223 21.29 3.43 19.27
CA GLY A 223 22.40 2.48 19.48
C GLY A 223 22.35 1.26 18.55
N ALA A 224 21.23 1.00 17.88
CA ALA A 224 21.14 0.00 16.83
C ALA A 224 22.11 0.37 15.68
N GLN A 225 23.23 -0.36 15.61
CA GLN A 225 24.12 -0.38 14.44
C GLN A 225 23.24 -0.56 13.20
N ALA A 226 23.33 0.37 12.24
CA ALA A 226 22.48 0.43 11.07
C ALA A 226 22.57 -0.87 10.24
N ALA A 227 21.75 -1.86 10.56
CA ALA A 227 21.53 -3.05 9.74
C ALA A 227 20.35 -2.85 8.78
N GLN A 228 20.11 -1.61 8.34
CA GLN A 228 19.18 -1.32 7.26
C GLN A 228 19.91 -0.88 5.99
N ALA A 229 19.47 -1.45 4.87
CA ALA A 229 20.03 -1.29 3.53
C ALA A 229 19.78 0.09 2.89
N ASP A 230 19.28 1.07 3.66
CA ASP A 230 18.92 2.42 3.19
C ASP A 230 20.10 3.41 3.30
N GLY A 231 21.12 3.12 4.12
CA GLY A 231 22.27 4.03 4.25
C GLY A 231 21.98 5.36 4.96
N ARG A 232 20.80 5.50 5.58
CA ARG A 232 20.45 6.67 6.42
C ARG A 232 21.31 6.69 7.68
N THR A 233 22.34 7.52 7.66
CA THR A 233 23.15 7.88 8.83
C THR A 233 22.76 9.30 9.24
N GLY A 234 22.34 9.48 10.50
CA GLY A 234 21.86 10.77 10.96
C GLY A 234 21.19 10.69 12.35
N ASN A 235 21.18 11.84 13.03
CA ASN A 235 20.44 12.03 14.29
C ASN A 235 18.93 12.22 14.07
N GLU A 236 18.53 12.38 12.80
CA GLU A 236 17.15 12.51 12.35
C GLU A 236 16.85 11.51 11.24
N GLU A 237 15.62 11.01 11.25
CA GLU A 237 14.99 10.29 10.15
C GLU A 237 13.87 11.17 9.58
N VAL A 238 13.97 11.53 8.30
CA VAL A 238 13.05 12.48 7.67
C VAL A 238 12.14 11.78 6.67
N GLU A 239 10.83 11.90 6.86
CA GLU A 239 9.79 11.51 5.93
C GLU A 239 9.17 12.77 5.31
N TYR A 240 8.97 12.75 3.99
CA TYR A 240 8.30 13.83 3.26
C TYR A 240 6.89 13.38 2.90
N LEU A 241 5.90 13.94 3.56
CA LEU A 241 4.51 13.72 3.22
C LEU A 241 4.21 14.35 1.86
N SER A 242 3.37 13.69 1.07
CA SER A 242 2.97 14.14 -0.25
C SER A 242 1.47 13.96 -0.41
N GLN A 243 0.85 14.82 -1.21
CA GLN A 243 -0.56 14.72 -1.58
C GLN A 243 -0.64 14.71 -3.11
N GLY A 244 -1.16 13.64 -3.70
CA GLY A 244 -1.11 13.37 -5.15
C GLY A 244 -1.87 14.38 -6.01
N MET A 245 -2.90 15.04 -5.50
CA MET A 245 -3.57 16.13 -6.21
C MET A 245 -2.74 17.43 -6.21
N LEU A 246 -2.02 17.71 -5.11
CA LEU A 246 -1.28 18.96 -4.92
C LEU A 246 0.17 18.88 -5.41
N ASP A 247 0.82 17.72 -5.29
CA ASP A 247 2.27 17.57 -5.44
C ASP A 247 2.70 16.80 -6.68
N ARG A 248 1.78 16.13 -7.37
CA ARG A 248 2.10 15.36 -8.57
C ARG A 248 2.63 16.27 -9.68
N THR A 249 3.78 15.91 -10.22
CA THR A 249 4.40 16.64 -11.32
C THR A 249 4.00 16.06 -12.68
N ALA A 250 4.25 16.82 -13.76
CA ALA A 250 4.05 16.32 -15.12
C ALA A 250 4.96 15.12 -15.45
N GLY A 251 6.17 15.06 -14.88
CA GLY A 251 7.10 13.94 -15.07
C GLY A 251 6.55 12.65 -14.45
N ASP A 252 6.01 12.73 -13.23
CA ASP A 252 5.39 11.59 -12.55
C ASP A 252 4.22 11.02 -13.38
N ALA A 253 3.37 11.90 -13.91
CA ALA A 253 2.22 11.53 -14.72
C ALA A 253 2.63 10.81 -16.03
N GLN A 254 3.72 11.24 -16.67
CA GLN A 254 4.23 10.60 -17.89
C GLN A 254 4.73 9.18 -17.61
N GLN A 255 5.47 8.97 -16.53
CA GLN A 255 6.02 7.66 -16.19
C GLN A 255 4.93 6.66 -15.80
N ARG A 256 3.89 7.13 -15.07
CA ARG A 256 2.67 6.37 -14.77
C ARG A 256 1.99 5.85 -16.03
N GLU A 257 1.81 6.74 -17.01
CA GLU A 257 1.08 6.42 -18.24
C GLU A 257 1.83 5.39 -19.08
N ALA A 258 3.15 5.55 -19.23
CA ALA A 258 3.96 4.66 -20.06
C ALA A 258 3.86 3.18 -19.61
N LEU A 259 3.90 2.92 -18.30
CA LEU A 259 3.77 1.55 -17.78
C LEU A 259 2.34 1.02 -17.88
N ALA A 260 1.34 1.84 -17.59
CA ALA A 260 -0.04 1.40 -17.66
C ALA A 260 -0.42 1.00 -19.10
N VAL A 261 -0.03 1.81 -20.09
CA VAL A 261 -0.21 1.49 -21.51
C VAL A 261 0.54 0.21 -21.90
N ALA A 262 1.76 -0.01 -21.37
CA ALA A 262 2.51 -1.23 -21.62
C ALA A 262 1.80 -2.48 -21.05
N ALA A 263 1.25 -2.37 -19.84
CA ALA A 263 0.48 -3.45 -19.20
C ALA A 263 -0.80 -3.77 -19.99
N GLU A 264 -1.58 -2.75 -20.35
CA GLU A 264 -2.81 -2.91 -21.15
C GLU A 264 -2.52 -3.55 -22.52
N ARG A 265 -1.44 -3.13 -23.21
CA ARG A 265 -0.99 -3.74 -24.47
C ARG A 265 -0.59 -5.20 -24.32
N SER A 266 0.13 -5.54 -23.26
CA SER A 266 0.52 -6.92 -22.97
C SER A 266 -0.71 -7.82 -22.76
N MET A 267 -1.72 -7.32 -22.05
CA MET A 267 -2.97 -8.04 -21.81
C MET A 267 -3.78 -8.28 -23.09
N ALA A 268 -3.92 -7.25 -23.92
CA ALA A 268 -4.58 -7.36 -25.21
C ALA A 268 -3.88 -8.38 -26.12
N ALA A 269 -2.55 -8.38 -26.16
CA ALA A 269 -1.77 -9.34 -26.93
C ALA A 269 -1.89 -10.78 -26.43
N ASN A 270 -2.06 -10.98 -25.12
CA ASN A 270 -2.13 -12.30 -24.49
C ASN A 270 -3.55 -12.90 -24.44
N GLY A 271 -4.59 -12.17 -24.89
CA GLY A 271 -5.98 -12.64 -24.87
C GLY A 271 -6.55 -12.95 -23.48
N LYS A 272 -5.85 -12.53 -22.41
CA LYS A 272 -6.20 -12.81 -21.02
C LYS A 272 -7.06 -11.71 -20.41
N ALA A 273 -8.18 -11.34 -21.02
CA ALA A 273 -9.17 -10.53 -20.30
C ALA A 273 -9.82 -11.43 -19.22
N ALA A 274 -9.13 -11.63 -18.10
CA ALA A 274 -9.70 -12.34 -16.97
C ALA A 274 -10.83 -11.46 -16.42
N ALA A 275 -12.07 -11.92 -16.55
CA ALA A 275 -13.20 -11.36 -15.83
C ALA A 275 -12.94 -11.56 -14.32
N ALA A 276 -12.28 -10.61 -13.68
CA ALA A 276 -12.21 -10.55 -12.24
C ALA A 276 -13.56 -10.00 -11.73
N LEU A 277 -14.50 -10.90 -11.48
CA LEU A 277 -15.82 -10.57 -10.95
C LEU A 277 -15.80 -10.21 -9.46
N SER A 278 -14.66 -10.40 -8.77
CA SER A 278 -14.50 -10.05 -7.36
C SER A 278 -13.26 -9.20 -7.15
N LEU A 279 -13.38 -8.22 -6.25
CA LEU A 279 -12.24 -7.46 -5.76
C LEU A 279 -11.18 -8.39 -5.13
N PRO A 280 -9.88 -8.12 -5.32
CA PRO A 280 -8.83 -8.85 -4.62
C PRO A 280 -8.93 -8.59 -3.11
N ALA A 281 -8.66 -9.63 -2.33
CA ALA A 281 -8.71 -9.53 -0.86
C ALA A 281 -7.61 -8.63 -0.29
N SER A 282 -6.43 -8.61 -0.93
CA SER A 282 -5.26 -7.87 -0.47
C SER A 282 -4.55 -7.15 -1.61
N ILE A 283 -3.69 -6.21 -1.23
CA ILE A 283 -2.81 -5.47 -2.11
C ILE A 283 -1.41 -5.37 -1.49
N ARG A 284 -0.40 -5.37 -2.35
CA ARG A 284 1.03 -5.27 -2.03
C ARG A 284 1.55 -3.91 -2.50
N VAL A 285 1.61 -2.93 -1.61
CA VAL A 285 2.05 -1.56 -1.89
C VAL A 285 3.56 -1.48 -1.72
N GLY A 286 4.29 -1.13 -2.78
CA GLY A 286 5.71 -0.87 -2.73
C GLY A 286 6.01 0.39 -1.91
N LEU A 287 7.00 0.32 -1.02
CA LEU A 287 7.48 1.41 -0.17
C LEU A 287 8.96 1.71 -0.46
N ASN A 288 9.43 2.86 0.04
CA ASN A 288 10.81 3.34 -0.16
C ASN A 288 11.16 3.34 -1.66
N CYS A 289 10.30 4.00 -2.43
CA CYS A 289 10.33 3.93 -3.89
C CYS A 289 11.04 5.14 -4.50
N SER A 290 11.85 4.88 -5.52
CA SER A 290 12.16 5.88 -6.53
C SER A 290 11.14 5.74 -7.66
N CYS A 291 10.05 6.51 -7.57
CA CYS A 291 8.90 6.42 -8.46
C CYS A 291 8.34 4.97 -8.48
N LEU A 292 8.61 4.18 -9.51
CA LEU A 292 8.04 2.83 -9.69
C LEU A 292 8.97 1.69 -9.22
N THR A 293 10.17 2.00 -8.70
CA THR A 293 11.12 1.00 -8.17
C THR A 293 11.16 1.10 -6.66
N CYS A 294 10.76 0.04 -5.97
CA CYS A 294 10.59 0.01 -4.51
C CYS A 294 11.52 -1.03 -3.87
N SER A 295 11.92 -0.80 -2.62
CA SER A 295 12.88 -1.66 -1.89
C SER A 295 12.25 -2.48 -0.75
N SER A 296 11.00 -2.18 -0.42
CA SER A 296 10.17 -2.92 0.54
C SER A 296 8.72 -2.91 0.07
N VAL A 297 7.90 -3.77 0.67
CA VAL A 297 6.48 -3.89 0.34
C VAL A 297 5.67 -3.95 1.61
N GLN A 298 4.50 -3.33 1.58
CA GLN A 298 3.49 -3.44 2.61
C GLN A 298 2.25 -4.14 2.06
N VAL A 299 1.77 -5.13 2.80
CA VAL A 299 0.64 -5.96 2.44
C VAL A 299 -0.50 -5.66 3.40
N MET A 300 -1.68 -5.41 2.87
CA MET A 300 -2.88 -5.12 3.66
C MET A 300 -4.13 -5.54 2.88
N SER A 301 -5.30 -5.53 3.52
CA SER A 301 -6.55 -5.71 2.78
C SER A 301 -6.79 -4.55 1.82
N LEU A 302 -7.51 -4.81 0.73
CA LEU A 302 -7.85 -3.75 -0.23
C LEU A 302 -8.68 -2.63 0.42
N GLU A 303 -9.52 -2.97 1.40
CA GLU A 303 -10.33 -1.98 2.11
C GLU A 303 -9.47 -1.10 3.03
N SER A 304 -8.51 -1.68 3.74
CA SER A 304 -7.56 -0.88 4.54
C SER A 304 -6.68 0.00 3.66
N TYR A 305 -6.20 -0.51 2.52
CA TYR A 305 -5.50 0.32 1.53
C TYR A 305 -6.32 1.53 1.07
N THR A 306 -7.61 1.31 0.83
CA THR A 306 -8.51 2.40 0.40
C THR A 306 -8.72 3.41 1.51
N GLY A 307 -8.98 2.95 2.73
CA GLY A 307 -9.22 3.81 3.89
C GLY A 307 -8.00 4.62 4.32
N THR A 308 -6.82 4.01 4.30
CA THR A 308 -5.58 4.64 4.77
C THR A 308 -4.81 5.40 3.68
N GLY A 309 -5.26 5.30 2.43
CA GLY A 309 -4.61 5.94 1.29
C GLY A 309 -5.37 7.12 0.71
N LEU A 310 -6.70 7.16 0.84
CA LEU A 310 -7.53 8.13 0.13
C LEU A 310 -7.20 9.58 0.48
N ASP A 311 -6.81 9.90 1.71
CA ASP A 311 -6.41 11.26 2.13
C ASP A 311 -5.13 11.76 1.46
N ASN A 312 -4.34 10.87 0.88
CA ASN A 312 -3.19 11.23 0.08
C ASN A 312 -3.55 11.60 -1.35
N GLU A 313 -4.76 11.30 -1.83
CA GLU A 313 -5.21 11.67 -3.19
C GLU A 313 -6.38 12.66 -3.17
N TRP A 314 -7.29 12.57 -2.21
CA TRP A 314 -8.41 13.49 -1.99
C TRP A 314 -8.16 14.39 -0.79
N ILE A 315 -8.63 15.64 -0.85
CA ILE A 315 -8.60 16.53 0.32
C ILE A 315 -9.64 16.03 1.33
N SER A 316 -9.18 15.61 2.49
CA SER A 316 -10.00 15.00 3.55
C SER A 316 -11.14 15.89 4.09
N SER A 317 -11.05 17.21 3.95
CA SER A 317 -12.12 18.13 4.37
C SER A 317 -13.28 18.25 3.37
N TRP A 318 -13.20 17.59 2.22
CA TRP A 318 -14.28 17.63 1.23
C TRP A 318 -15.53 16.88 1.70
N LYS A 319 -16.67 17.24 1.10
CA LYS A 319 -17.96 16.64 1.43
C LYS A 319 -17.95 15.13 1.21
N ALA A 320 -18.69 14.40 2.06
CA ALA A 320 -18.74 12.94 2.07
C ALA A 320 -18.99 12.32 0.68
N ALA A 321 -19.87 12.90 -0.14
CA ALA A 321 -20.14 12.38 -1.49
C ALA A 321 -18.91 12.42 -2.42
N SER A 322 -18.05 13.44 -2.31
CA SER A 322 -16.79 13.52 -3.06
C SER A 322 -15.79 12.48 -2.55
N LEU A 323 -15.64 12.37 -1.22
CA LEU A 323 -14.75 11.37 -0.61
C LEU A 323 -15.19 9.93 -0.93
N GLN A 324 -16.50 9.66 -0.94
CA GLN A 324 -17.06 8.34 -1.29
C GLN A 324 -16.82 8.01 -2.77
N ALA A 325 -17.00 8.97 -3.68
CA ALA A 325 -16.67 8.77 -5.10
C ALA A 325 -15.17 8.55 -5.29
N GLY A 326 -14.35 9.35 -4.59
CA GLY A 326 -12.91 9.20 -4.51
C GLY A 326 -12.49 7.82 -4.00
N ALA A 327 -13.12 7.31 -2.95
CA ALA A 327 -12.86 5.99 -2.39
C ALA A 327 -13.09 4.87 -3.41
N VAL A 328 -14.21 4.92 -4.14
CA VAL A 328 -14.55 3.92 -5.17
C VAL A 328 -13.53 3.97 -6.32
N ALA A 329 -13.15 5.16 -6.78
CA ALA A 329 -12.13 5.31 -7.81
C ALA A 329 -10.72 4.90 -7.33
N TYR A 330 -10.37 5.22 -6.09
CA TYR A 330 -9.09 4.85 -5.48
C TYR A 330 -8.97 3.33 -5.32
N ARG A 331 -10.03 2.68 -4.81
CA ARG A 331 -10.14 1.22 -4.64
C ARG A 331 -10.04 0.49 -5.97
N SER A 332 -10.81 0.93 -6.96
CA SER A 332 -10.86 0.28 -8.28
C SER A 332 -9.52 0.38 -9.00
N TYR A 333 -8.82 1.52 -8.87
CA TYR A 333 -7.47 1.69 -9.41
C TYR A 333 -6.45 0.77 -8.74
N GLY A 334 -6.45 0.70 -7.40
CA GLY A 334 -5.59 -0.23 -6.66
C GLY A 334 -5.88 -1.69 -7.00
N ALA A 335 -7.15 -2.08 -7.06
CA ALA A 335 -7.58 -3.42 -7.42
C ALA A 335 -7.16 -3.80 -8.85
N TRP A 336 -7.23 -2.85 -9.80
CA TRP A 336 -6.70 -3.06 -11.14
C TRP A 336 -5.19 -3.37 -11.12
N HIS A 337 -4.40 -2.67 -10.30
CA HIS A 337 -2.96 -2.93 -10.16
C HIS A 337 -2.64 -4.26 -9.47
N VAL A 338 -3.50 -4.79 -8.60
CA VAL A 338 -3.32 -6.16 -8.08
C VAL A 338 -3.39 -7.19 -9.21
N LEU A 339 -4.26 -6.95 -10.20
CA LEU A 339 -4.38 -7.81 -11.38
C LEU A 339 -3.30 -7.52 -12.44
N HIS A 340 -2.67 -6.33 -12.37
CA HIS A 340 -1.68 -5.83 -13.32
C HIS A 340 -0.46 -5.26 -12.58
N PRO A 341 0.25 -6.09 -11.80
CA PRO A 341 1.23 -5.58 -10.84
C PRO A 341 2.43 -4.95 -11.54
N ILE A 342 2.93 -3.82 -11.00
CA ILE A 342 4.11 -3.12 -11.52
C ILE A 342 5.34 -4.05 -11.51
N LYS A 343 5.47 -4.89 -10.48
CA LYS A 343 6.51 -5.93 -10.37
C LYS A 343 5.94 -7.22 -9.77
N SER A 344 6.68 -8.30 -9.92
CA SER A 344 6.31 -9.62 -9.37
C SER A 344 5.92 -9.59 -7.88
N ASN A 345 6.61 -8.76 -7.09
CA ASN A 345 6.50 -8.70 -5.62
C ASN A 345 5.79 -7.47 -5.05
N TYR A 346 5.30 -6.55 -5.88
CA TYR A 346 4.42 -5.46 -5.46
C TYR A 346 3.51 -5.00 -6.60
N ASP A 347 2.28 -4.65 -6.24
CA ASP A 347 1.20 -4.34 -7.17
C ASP A 347 1.28 -2.89 -7.63
N ILE A 348 1.48 -1.97 -6.69
CA ILE A 348 1.49 -0.52 -6.92
C ILE A 348 2.60 0.17 -6.12
N SER A 349 3.09 1.34 -6.55
CA SER A 349 4.03 2.16 -5.76
C SER A 349 3.31 3.22 -4.93
N SER A 350 3.85 3.58 -3.77
CA SER A 350 3.30 4.59 -2.83
C SER A 350 3.66 6.05 -3.18
N THR A 351 3.91 6.36 -4.45
CA THR A 351 4.42 7.68 -4.90
C THR A 351 3.45 8.40 -5.83
N THR A 352 3.75 9.66 -6.15
CA THR A 352 3.00 10.47 -7.13
C THR A 352 2.97 9.86 -8.55
N CYS A 353 3.92 8.96 -8.86
CA CYS A 353 3.92 8.15 -10.08
C CYS A 353 2.84 7.05 -10.12
N SER A 354 2.12 6.85 -9.02
CA SER A 354 1.01 5.89 -8.93
C SER A 354 -0.08 6.50 -8.05
N GLN A 355 -0.40 5.88 -6.90
CA GLN A 355 -1.22 6.47 -5.85
C GLN A 355 -0.33 6.74 -4.65
N VAL A 356 -0.33 7.98 -4.17
CA VAL A 356 0.43 8.34 -2.98
C VAL A 356 -0.17 7.59 -1.78
N TRP A 357 0.69 7.03 -0.94
CA TRP A 357 0.30 6.31 0.27
C TRP A 357 1.36 6.52 1.34
N GLY A 358 0.96 6.82 2.58
CA GLY A 358 1.87 7.28 3.63
C GLY A 358 1.50 6.85 5.05
N SER A 359 2.20 7.41 6.02
CA SER A 359 2.07 7.08 7.45
C SER A 359 0.86 7.72 8.14
N GLN A 360 0.26 8.73 7.50
CA GLN A 360 -0.93 9.44 7.96
C GLN A 360 -2.21 8.87 7.39
N THR A 361 -3.30 9.04 8.13
CA THR A 361 -4.66 8.70 7.71
C THR A 361 -5.65 9.75 8.19
N ALA A 362 -6.69 10.05 7.40
CA ALA A 362 -7.78 10.95 7.79
C ALA A 362 -9.08 10.20 8.09
N SER A 363 -9.76 10.59 9.17
CA SER A 363 -10.98 9.94 9.65
C SER A 363 -12.12 10.02 8.63
N SER A 364 -12.35 11.17 8.00
CA SER A 364 -13.34 11.37 6.93
C SER A 364 -13.12 10.42 5.74
N CYS A 365 -11.87 10.22 5.33
CA CYS A 365 -11.49 9.32 4.25
C CYS A 365 -11.70 7.84 4.61
N ILE A 366 -11.33 7.43 5.83
CA ILE A 366 -11.62 6.08 6.34
C ILE A 366 -13.13 5.83 6.37
N ASN A 367 -13.92 6.80 6.84
CA ASN A 367 -15.38 6.71 6.88
C ASN A 367 -15.99 6.59 5.48
N ALA A 368 -15.50 7.36 4.51
CA ALA A 368 -15.95 7.31 3.13
C ALA A 368 -15.59 5.97 2.45
N ALA A 369 -14.38 5.46 2.70
CA ALA A 369 -13.96 4.15 2.23
C ALA A 369 -14.84 3.05 2.81
N SER A 370 -15.07 3.06 4.14
CA SER A 370 -15.92 2.10 4.83
C SER A 370 -17.37 2.14 4.34
N ALA A 371 -17.92 3.34 4.10
CA ALA A 371 -19.28 3.51 3.58
C ALA A 371 -19.47 3.01 2.14
N THR A 372 -18.38 2.80 1.41
CA THR A 372 -18.36 2.31 0.02
C THR A 372 -17.61 0.99 -0.12
N ALA A 373 -17.40 0.27 0.99
CA ALA A 373 -16.67 -1.00 0.98
C ALA A 373 -17.28 -1.97 -0.04
N GLY A 374 -16.41 -2.61 -0.83
CA GLY A 374 -16.83 -3.52 -1.88
C GLY A 374 -17.40 -2.88 -3.16
N VAL A 375 -17.67 -1.56 -3.20
CA VAL A 375 -18.14 -0.87 -4.40
C VAL A 375 -16.96 -0.56 -5.31
N TYR A 376 -17.07 -0.88 -6.59
CA TYR A 376 -16.00 -0.70 -7.58
C TYR A 376 -16.51 -0.30 -8.97
N LEU A 377 -15.60 0.10 -9.83
CA LEU A 377 -15.86 0.47 -11.22
C LEU A 377 -15.46 -0.69 -12.13
N SER A 378 -16.37 -1.10 -13.02
CA SER A 378 -16.11 -2.14 -14.00
C SER A 378 -16.40 -1.68 -15.42
N GLN A 379 -15.69 -2.27 -16.37
CA GLN A 379 -15.89 -2.07 -17.79
C GLN A 379 -15.75 -3.43 -18.48
N ASN A 380 -16.75 -3.82 -19.27
CA ASN A 380 -16.76 -5.12 -19.98
C ASN A 380 -16.50 -6.34 -19.06
N GLY A 381 -17.04 -6.31 -17.83
CA GLY A 381 -16.91 -7.42 -16.87
C GLY A 381 -15.56 -7.53 -16.17
N ALA A 382 -14.65 -6.58 -16.39
CA ALA A 382 -13.37 -6.47 -15.69
C ALA A 382 -13.33 -5.25 -14.77
N ILE A 383 -12.55 -5.32 -13.69
CA ILE A 383 -12.24 -4.15 -12.85
C ILE A 383 -11.59 -3.08 -13.74
N PHE A 384 -12.12 -1.86 -13.70
CA PHE A 384 -11.68 -0.77 -14.55
C PHE A 384 -10.49 -0.03 -13.91
N ARG A 385 -9.50 0.35 -14.73
CA ARG A 385 -8.42 1.27 -14.33
C ARG A 385 -9.01 2.68 -14.20
N SER A 386 -9.66 2.95 -13.07
CA SER A 386 -10.40 4.18 -12.80
C SER A 386 -9.48 5.38 -12.58
N GLU A 387 -9.00 5.94 -13.69
CA GLU A 387 -8.18 7.14 -13.67
C GLU A 387 -8.93 8.35 -13.10
N TYR A 388 -8.18 9.29 -12.56
CA TYR A 388 -8.64 10.58 -12.06
C TYR A 388 -7.47 11.57 -12.07
N SER A 389 -7.78 12.85 -12.16
CA SER A 389 -6.79 13.93 -12.05
C SER A 389 -7.37 15.18 -11.39
N ALA A 390 -6.49 16.11 -10.97
CA ALA A 390 -6.86 17.24 -10.13
C ALA A 390 -7.97 18.10 -10.75
N GLU A 391 -7.74 18.62 -11.96
CA GLU A 391 -8.69 19.43 -12.72
C GLU A 391 -8.72 18.99 -14.19
N ASN A 392 -9.88 18.56 -14.68
CA ASN A 392 -10.04 18.03 -16.04
C ASN A 392 -10.65 19.06 -17.01
N ASN A 393 -11.03 20.26 -16.55
CA ASN A 393 -11.59 21.29 -17.41
C ASN A 393 -10.68 21.56 -18.60
N ASN A 394 -11.25 21.61 -19.80
CA ASN A 394 -10.55 21.98 -21.03
C ASN A 394 -9.29 21.14 -21.34
N ALA A 395 -9.27 19.87 -20.95
CA ALA A 395 -8.17 18.93 -21.31
C ALA A 395 -8.20 18.47 -22.78
N GLY A 396 -9.05 19.07 -23.62
CA GLY A 396 -9.25 18.72 -25.03
C GLY A 396 -10.68 18.99 -25.55
N CYS A 397 -11.64 19.19 -24.64
CA CYS A 397 -13.07 19.31 -24.98
C CYS A 397 -13.64 20.75 -24.92
N GLY A 398 -12.82 21.76 -24.61
CA GLY A 398 -13.28 23.14 -24.41
C GLY A 398 -13.60 23.46 -22.94
N ASP A 399 -13.76 24.74 -22.65
CA ASP A 399 -14.10 25.24 -21.31
C ASP A 399 -15.52 24.80 -20.88
N GLY A 400 -15.65 24.37 -19.63
CA GLY A 400 -16.86 23.77 -19.08
C GLY A 400 -17.04 22.29 -19.43
N TYR A 401 -15.99 21.62 -19.92
CA TYR A 401 -16.00 20.20 -20.24
C TYR A 401 -14.80 19.47 -19.64
N SER A 402 -15.06 18.29 -19.07
CA SER A 402 -14.06 17.28 -18.73
C SER A 402 -13.84 16.33 -19.91
N GLY A 403 -12.72 15.62 -19.91
CA GLY A 403 -12.36 14.67 -20.96
C GLY A 403 -11.39 15.22 -22.00
N THR A 404 -10.87 14.33 -22.84
CA THR A 404 -9.84 14.63 -23.84
C THR A 404 -10.37 14.61 -25.27
N GLY A 405 -11.62 14.16 -25.48
CA GLY A 405 -12.25 14.00 -26.79
C GLY A 405 -11.66 12.88 -27.65
N SER A 406 -10.63 12.19 -27.15
CA SER A 406 -9.88 11.15 -27.86
C SER A 406 -9.78 9.88 -27.02
N SER A 407 -8.98 9.94 -25.94
CA SER A 407 -8.78 8.84 -24.99
C SER A 407 -9.86 8.78 -23.90
N TRP A 408 -10.63 9.85 -23.72
CA TRP A 408 -11.78 9.90 -22.81
C TRP A 408 -12.88 10.79 -23.41
N PRO A 409 -14.16 10.40 -23.33
CA PRO A 409 -15.27 11.17 -23.91
C PRO A 409 -15.36 12.57 -23.31
N CYS A 410 -15.88 13.52 -24.09
CA CYS A 410 -16.21 14.85 -23.59
C CYS A 410 -17.46 14.79 -22.71
N ILE A 411 -17.34 15.34 -21.50
CA ILE A 411 -18.37 15.31 -20.46
C ILE A 411 -18.63 16.76 -20.05
N SER A 412 -19.87 17.22 -20.15
CA SER A 412 -20.25 18.57 -19.70
C SER A 412 -20.02 18.70 -18.19
N ASP A 413 -19.15 19.62 -17.78
CA ASP A 413 -18.77 19.84 -16.39
C ASP A 413 -18.70 21.35 -16.07
N ALA A 414 -19.88 21.98 -16.08
CA ALA A 414 -20.01 23.43 -15.94
C ALA A 414 -19.46 23.99 -14.60
N ARG A 415 -19.26 23.15 -13.57
CA ARG A 415 -18.72 23.60 -12.27
C ARG A 415 -17.23 23.88 -12.29
N CYS A 416 -16.55 23.30 -13.27
CA CYS A 416 -15.13 23.51 -13.50
C CYS A 416 -14.83 24.56 -14.58
N ALA A 417 -15.86 25.19 -15.17
CA ALA A 417 -15.67 26.24 -16.16
C ALA A 417 -14.79 27.39 -15.62
N GLY A 418 -13.90 27.90 -16.47
CA GLY A 418 -12.92 28.92 -16.14
C GLY A 418 -11.69 28.43 -15.36
N ARG A 419 -11.60 27.15 -14.99
CA ARG A 419 -10.44 26.60 -14.26
C ARG A 419 -9.37 26.08 -15.22
N ALA A 420 -8.11 26.28 -14.87
CA ALA A 420 -7.00 25.74 -15.64
C ALA A 420 -6.88 24.22 -15.46
N THR A 421 -6.69 23.49 -16.56
CA THR A 421 -6.45 22.04 -16.53
C THR A 421 -5.24 21.71 -15.64
N SER A 422 -5.37 20.69 -14.81
CA SER A 422 -4.30 20.15 -13.98
C SER A 422 -4.37 18.63 -13.97
N GLY A 423 -3.52 18.00 -14.77
CA GLY A 423 -3.45 16.55 -14.95
C GLY A 423 -3.88 16.10 -16.34
N HIS A 424 -4.24 14.82 -16.46
CA HIS A 424 -4.39 14.15 -17.76
C HIS A 424 -5.80 14.22 -18.38
N GLY A 425 -6.80 14.71 -17.65
CA GLY A 425 -8.15 14.93 -18.19
C GLY A 425 -9.03 13.69 -18.35
N ARG A 426 -8.47 12.48 -18.22
CA ARG A 426 -9.22 11.21 -18.27
C ARG A 426 -9.85 10.85 -16.92
N GLY A 427 -11.04 10.24 -16.97
CA GLY A 427 -11.75 9.77 -15.80
C GLY A 427 -12.35 10.90 -14.96
N MET A 428 -12.29 10.75 -13.64
CA MET A 428 -12.92 11.70 -12.72
C MET A 428 -12.07 12.95 -12.48
N CYS A 429 -12.71 14.12 -12.52
CA CYS A 429 -12.13 15.38 -12.07
C CYS A 429 -12.22 15.44 -10.53
N GLN A 430 -11.09 15.57 -9.83
CA GLN A 430 -11.09 15.61 -8.37
C GLN A 430 -11.79 16.88 -7.86
N TRP A 431 -11.40 18.06 -8.36
CA TRP A 431 -12.07 19.32 -8.04
C TRP A 431 -13.55 19.31 -8.43
N GLY A 432 -13.87 18.80 -9.62
CA GLY A 432 -15.23 18.63 -10.08
C GLY A 432 -16.05 17.76 -9.14
N SER A 433 -15.51 16.63 -8.67
CA SER A 433 -16.17 15.78 -7.66
C SER A 433 -16.50 16.54 -6.37
N SER A 434 -15.60 17.43 -5.93
CA SER A 434 -15.80 18.29 -4.76
C SER A 434 -16.94 19.29 -4.98
N PHE A 435 -16.97 19.94 -6.15
CA PHE A 435 -18.04 20.88 -6.48
C PHE A 435 -19.39 20.19 -6.62
N TRP A 436 -19.45 19.06 -7.33
CA TRP A 436 -20.67 18.26 -7.50
C TRP A 436 -21.22 17.74 -6.18
N ALA A 437 -20.36 17.40 -5.21
CA ALA A 437 -20.78 16.97 -3.88
C ALA A 437 -21.55 18.03 -3.07
N SER A 438 -21.70 19.26 -3.57
CA SER A 438 -22.56 20.25 -2.93
C SER A 438 -24.06 19.91 -2.99
N ASP A 439 -24.49 19.15 -4.00
CA ASP A 439 -25.90 18.82 -4.26
C ASP A 439 -26.10 17.49 -5.03
N LYS A 440 -25.04 16.67 -5.14
CA LYS A 440 -25.06 15.33 -5.75
C LYS A 440 -24.46 14.30 -4.82
N ASP A 441 -24.96 13.08 -4.91
CA ASP A 441 -24.40 11.92 -4.20
C ASP A 441 -23.21 11.31 -4.95
N TYR A 442 -22.51 10.39 -4.29
CA TYR A 442 -21.31 9.76 -4.85
C TYR A 442 -21.60 8.91 -6.09
N ARG A 443 -22.79 8.28 -6.19
CA ARG A 443 -23.15 7.45 -7.34
C ARG A 443 -23.39 8.30 -8.56
N TRP A 444 -24.04 9.46 -8.41
CA TRP A 444 -24.18 10.44 -9.48
C TRP A 444 -22.81 10.92 -9.95
N ILE A 445 -21.91 11.27 -9.03
CA ILE A 445 -20.56 11.74 -9.37
C ILE A 445 -19.80 10.66 -10.18
N LEU A 446 -19.80 9.42 -9.71
CA LEU A 446 -19.18 8.31 -10.43
C LEU A 446 -19.79 8.12 -11.82
N ASN A 447 -21.11 8.09 -11.92
CA ASN A 447 -21.78 7.93 -13.21
C ASN A 447 -21.50 9.10 -14.15
N HIS A 448 -21.43 10.33 -13.64
CA HIS A 448 -21.13 11.52 -14.41
C HIS A 448 -19.77 11.41 -15.12
N TYR A 449 -18.73 10.98 -14.40
CA TYR A 449 -17.38 10.92 -14.94
C TYR A 449 -17.03 9.62 -15.69
N TYR A 450 -17.65 8.49 -15.31
CA TYR A 450 -17.26 7.17 -15.79
C TYR A 450 -18.26 6.52 -16.77
N ASN A 451 -19.57 6.74 -16.61
CA ASN A 451 -20.58 6.13 -17.48
C ASN A 451 -20.44 6.51 -18.96
N PRO A 452 -20.10 7.76 -19.33
CA PRO A 452 -19.85 8.10 -20.73
C PRO A 452 -18.74 7.27 -21.39
N GLY A 453 -17.78 6.75 -20.60
CA GLY A 453 -16.74 5.83 -21.04
C GLY A 453 -17.18 4.36 -21.08
N GLY A 454 -18.46 4.06 -20.88
CA GLY A 454 -18.99 2.70 -20.79
C GLY A 454 -18.65 1.97 -19.48
N VAL A 455 -18.22 2.70 -18.45
CA VAL A 455 -17.86 2.15 -17.13
C VAL A 455 -19.07 2.21 -16.21
N VAL A 456 -19.29 1.15 -15.45
CA VAL A 456 -20.44 1.01 -14.55
C VAL A 456 -19.98 0.83 -13.10
N VAL A 457 -20.79 1.33 -12.16
CA VAL A 457 -20.60 1.10 -10.72
C VAL A 457 -21.17 -0.28 -10.37
N GLN A 458 -20.35 -1.15 -9.79
CA GLN A 458 -20.73 -2.48 -9.30
C GLN A 458 -20.95 -2.47 -7.79
#